data_AF-A0A7S3X428-F1
#
_entry.id   AF-A0A7S3X428-F1
#
_cell.length_a   1.000
_cell.length_b   1.000
_cell.length_c   1.000
_cell.angle_alpha   90.00
_cell.angle_beta   90.00
_cell.angle_gamma   90.00
#
_symmetry.space_group_name_H-M   'P 1'
#
loop_
_entity.id
_entity.type
_entity.pdbx_description
1 polymer ?
#
loop_
_entity_poly.entity_id
_entity_poly.type
_entity_poly.pdbx_seq_one_letter_code
_entity_poly.pdbx_strand_id
1 'polypeptide(L)'
;AVPRLLGLPIGMRQTAAAAVAALALFAARATAQAPHVEVQVFVEAGCPFSRRFLHGPMADTIYAPGMRDILDFALSPFGNAFYKTQACGSPCKYNSTVRKCYNRACGLGVACKPQDCF
;
A
#
# COMPACT_ATOMS: atom_id res chain seq x y z
N ALA A 1 7.42 50.47 26.29
CA ALA A 1 8.51 50.15 27.23
C ALA A 1 9.41 49.12 26.57
N VAL A 2 10.62 49.54 26.18
CA VAL A 2 11.62 48.70 25.49
C VAL A 2 12.52 48.06 26.55
N PRO A 3 12.75 46.74 26.57
CA PRO A 3 13.65 46.15 27.54
C PRO A 3 15.10 46.51 27.18
N ARG A 4 15.76 47.21 28.11
CA ARG A 4 17.21 47.51 28.08
C ARG A 4 17.99 46.19 28.21
N LEU A 5 18.58 45.72 27.11
CA LEU A 5 19.56 44.62 27.08
C LEU A 5 21.02 45.13 26.98
N LEU A 6 21.28 46.35 27.46
CA LEU A 6 22.53 47.08 27.21
C LEU A 6 23.62 46.90 28.29
N GLY A 7 23.52 45.91 29.17
CA GLY A 7 24.43 45.77 30.33
C GLY A 7 25.17 44.43 30.48
N LEU A 8 25.16 43.52 29.49
CA LEU A 8 25.81 42.22 29.60
C LEU A 8 27.20 42.19 28.94
N PRO A 9 28.22 41.56 29.57
CA PRO A 9 29.58 41.46 29.03
C PRO A 9 29.59 40.73 27.68
N ILE A 10 30.49 41.16 26.79
CA ILE A 10 30.56 40.76 25.37
C ILE A 10 30.66 39.23 25.19
N GLY A 11 31.27 38.51 26.14
CA GLY A 11 31.38 37.05 26.12
C GLY A 11 30.08 36.27 26.38
N MET A 12 29.06 36.91 26.99
CA MET A 12 27.79 36.27 27.35
C MET A 12 26.69 36.47 26.29
N ARG A 13 26.93 37.38 25.33
CA ARG A 13 26.04 37.59 24.16
C ARG A 13 26.24 36.54 23.07
N GLN A 14 27.43 35.94 23.00
CA GLN A 14 27.74 34.91 21.98
C GLN A 14 27.13 33.54 22.32
N THR A 15 26.91 33.24 23.60
CA THR A 15 26.35 31.94 24.05
C THR A 15 24.85 31.84 23.85
N ALA A 16 24.11 32.96 23.97
CA ALA A 16 22.65 32.96 23.80
C ALA A 16 22.24 32.74 22.33
N ALA A 17 22.93 33.34 21.37
CA ALA A 17 22.63 33.18 19.94
C ALA A 17 22.92 31.75 19.43
N ALA A 18 24.01 31.13 19.91
CA ALA A 18 24.37 29.76 19.57
C ALA A 18 23.37 28.74 20.12
N ALA A 19 22.84 28.97 21.34
CA ALA A 19 21.85 28.08 21.95
C ALA A 19 20.48 28.13 21.23
N VAL A 20 20.06 29.30 20.73
CA VAL A 20 18.82 29.45 19.96
C VAL A 20 18.94 28.80 18.56
N ALA A 21 20.09 28.94 17.90
CA ALA A 21 20.36 28.29 16.62
C ALA A 21 20.41 26.75 16.74
N ALA A 22 20.99 26.22 17.81
CA ALA A 22 21.02 24.79 18.08
C ALA A 22 19.62 24.20 18.38
N LEU A 23 18.76 24.96 19.08
CA LEU A 23 17.36 24.56 19.31
C LEU A 23 16.52 24.54 18.03
N ALA A 24 16.77 25.49 17.11
CA ALA A 24 16.09 25.55 15.81
C ALA A 24 16.51 24.40 14.88
N LEU A 25 17.78 23.97 14.91
CA LEU A 25 18.25 22.81 14.14
C LEU A 25 17.71 21.47 14.68
N PHE A 26 17.44 21.34 15.98
CA PHE A 26 16.81 20.14 16.54
C PHE A 26 15.30 20.05 16.26
N ALA A 27 14.63 21.19 16.06
CA ALA A 27 13.20 21.25 15.72
C ALA A 27 12.94 20.91 14.24
N ALA A 28 13.94 21.05 13.36
CA ALA A 28 13.85 20.68 11.95
C ALA A 28 14.12 19.18 11.69
N ARG A 29 13.91 18.32 12.70
CA ARG A 29 13.91 16.88 12.49
C ARG A 29 12.73 16.57 11.58
N ALA A 30 13.02 16.45 10.28
CA ALA A 30 12.06 16.11 9.25
C ALA A 30 11.14 15.02 9.78
N THR A 31 9.86 15.35 9.95
CA THR A 31 8.82 14.37 10.17
C THR A 31 8.72 13.59 8.87
N ALA A 32 9.55 12.55 8.73
CA ALA A 32 9.36 11.57 7.68
C ALA A 32 7.93 11.05 7.86
N GLN A 33 7.05 11.42 6.93
CA GLN A 33 5.68 10.95 6.93
C GLN A 33 5.74 9.43 6.94
N ALA A 34 5.01 8.80 7.88
CA ALA A 34 4.95 7.36 7.93
C ALA A 34 4.53 6.83 6.54
N PRO A 35 5.17 5.77 6.04
CA PRO A 35 4.79 5.20 4.76
C PRO A 35 3.32 4.78 4.81
N HIS A 36 2.61 4.95 3.69
CA HIS A 36 1.24 4.47 3.57
C HIS A 36 1.20 2.95 3.75
N VAL A 37 0.10 2.46 4.31
CA VAL A 37 -0.19 1.04 4.41
C VAL A 37 -0.66 0.56 3.05
N GLU A 38 0.13 -0.31 2.44
CA GLU A 38 -0.21 -0.96 1.17
C GLU A 38 -1.28 -2.03 1.38
N VAL A 39 -2.36 -1.97 0.61
CA VAL A 39 -3.44 -2.94 0.60
C VAL A 39 -3.71 -3.40 -0.83
N GLN A 40 -3.25 -4.61 -1.16
CA GLN A 40 -3.57 -5.28 -2.42
C GLN A 40 -4.73 -6.27 -2.24
N VAL A 41 -5.79 -6.09 -3.02
CA VAL A 41 -6.98 -6.94 -2.97
C VAL A 41 -7.15 -7.72 -4.28
N PHE A 42 -7.12 -9.05 -4.18
CA PHE A 42 -7.32 -9.97 -5.30
C PHE A 42 -8.73 -10.56 -5.26
N VAL A 43 -9.53 -10.33 -6.31
CA VAL A 43 -10.95 -10.68 -6.34
C VAL A 43 -11.37 -11.29 -7.68
N GLU A 44 -12.51 -11.97 -7.66
CA GLU A 44 -13.19 -12.44 -8.86
C GLU A 44 -14.53 -11.73 -8.97
N ALA A 45 -14.82 -11.10 -10.11
CA ALA A 45 -16.09 -10.39 -10.33
C ALA A 45 -17.32 -11.31 -10.13
N GLY A 46 -17.19 -12.60 -10.46
CA GLY A 46 -18.23 -13.59 -10.31
C GLY A 46 -18.35 -14.21 -8.91
N CYS A 47 -17.39 -13.99 -8.01
CA CYS A 47 -17.41 -14.60 -6.68
C CYS A 47 -18.31 -13.79 -5.72
N PRO A 48 -19.34 -14.41 -5.13
CA PRO A 48 -20.26 -13.70 -4.22
C PRO A 48 -19.54 -13.18 -2.97
N PHE A 49 -18.49 -13.86 -2.50
CA PHE A 49 -17.71 -13.43 -1.34
C PHE A 49 -16.82 -12.24 -1.66
N SER A 50 -16.20 -12.21 -2.85
CA SER A 50 -15.45 -11.04 -3.33
C SER A 50 -16.34 -9.81 -3.40
N ARG A 51 -17.55 -9.95 -3.96
CA ARG A 51 -18.54 -8.87 -4.00
C ARG A 51 -18.93 -8.41 -2.60
N ARG A 52 -19.25 -9.33 -1.70
CA ARG A 52 -19.62 -9.01 -0.31
C ARG A 52 -18.49 -8.29 0.44
N PHE A 53 -17.25 -8.72 0.24
CA PHE A 53 -16.09 -8.07 0.85
C PHE A 53 -15.89 -6.64 0.35
N LEU A 54 -15.93 -6.44 -0.98
CA LEU A 54 -15.73 -5.13 -1.60
C LEU A 54 -16.82 -4.12 -1.22
N HIS A 55 -18.08 -4.55 -1.19
CA HIS A 55 -19.22 -3.67 -0.90
C HIS A 55 -19.52 -3.49 0.59
N GLY A 56 -18.92 -4.31 1.46
CA GLY A 56 -19.07 -4.20 2.91
C GLY A 56 -17.76 -3.73 3.55
N PRO A 57 -17.02 -4.63 4.24
CA PRO A 57 -15.90 -4.25 5.10
C PRO A 57 -14.80 -3.45 4.38
N MET A 58 -14.52 -3.71 3.09
CA MET A 58 -13.53 -2.93 2.35
C MET A 58 -14.00 -1.51 2.07
N ALA A 59 -15.26 -1.34 1.64
CA ALA A 59 -15.85 -0.02 1.44
C ALA A 59 -15.89 0.74 2.77
N ASP A 60 -16.36 0.10 3.84
CA ASP A 60 -16.41 0.69 5.17
C ASP A 60 -15.02 1.18 5.62
N THR A 61 -13.97 0.41 5.33
CA THR A 61 -12.58 0.78 5.64
C THR A 61 -12.09 1.95 4.78
N ILE A 62 -12.30 1.93 3.46
CA ILE A 62 -11.86 3.01 2.56
C ILE A 62 -12.55 4.33 2.91
N TYR A 63 -13.83 4.29 3.27
CA TYR A 63 -14.62 5.49 3.55
C TYR A 63 -14.59 5.93 5.01
N ALA A 64 -13.97 5.16 5.91
CA ALA A 64 -13.77 5.60 7.29
C ALA A 64 -12.87 6.85 7.36
N PRO A 65 -13.13 7.78 8.30
CA PRO A 65 -12.37 9.03 8.43
C PRO A 65 -10.86 8.79 8.55
N GLY A 66 -10.08 9.50 7.75
CA GLY A 66 -8.60 9.45 7.75
C GLY A 66 -7.99 8.22 7.06
N MET A 67 -8.79 7.21 6.68
CA MET A 67 -8.24 5.98 6.07
C MET A 67 -7.66 6.21 4.68
N ARG A 68 -8.26 7.09 3.86
CA ARG A 68 -7.76 7.40 2.52
C ARG A 68 -6.41 8.12 2.53
N ASP A 69 -6.08 8.78 3.63
CA ASP A 69 -4.83 9.54 3.77
C ASP A 69 -3.64 8.65 4.13
N ILE A 70 -3.91 7.41 4.55
CA ILE A 70 -2.89 6.47 5.04
C ILE A 70 -2.82 5.17 4.24
N LEU A 71 -3.74 4.94 3.30
CA LEU A 71 -3.79 3.71 2.49
C LEU A 71 -3.26 3.94 1.08
N ASP A 72 -2.46 2.99 0.60
CA ASP A 72 -2.21 2.78 -0.82
C ASP A 72 -2.97 1.53 -1.27
N PHE A 73 -4.06 1.71 -2.03
CA PHE A 73 -5.00 0.64 -2.34
C PHE A 73 -4.93 0.22 -3.81
N ALA A 74 -4.74 -1.07 -4.06
CA ALA A 74 -4.76 -1.67 -5.39
C ALA A 74 -5.76 -2.84 -5.47
N LEU A 75 -6.54 -2.88 -6.55
CA LEU A 75 -7.50 -3.94 -6.82
C LEU A 75 -7.09 -4.74 -8.06
N SER A 76 -6.94 -6.05 -7.91
CA SER A 76 -6.66 -7.00 -8.99
C SER A 76 -7.88 -7.90 -9.25
N PRO A 77 -8.62 -7.72 -10.36
CA PRO A 77 -9.87 -8.43 -10.63
C PRO A 77 -9.68 -9.80 -11.32
N PHE A 78 -8.63 -10.54 -10.94
CA PHE A 78 -8.33 -11.86 -11.51
C PHE A 78 -8.73 -13.03 -10.58
N GLY A 79 -8.22 -13.03 -9.35
CA GLY A 79 -8.45 -14.10 -8.37
C GLY A 79 -8.16 -15.51 -8.92
N ASN A 80 -9.12 -16.43 -8.86
CA ASN A 80 -9.00 -17.78 -9.43
C ASN A 80 -9.30 -17.89 -10.93
N ALA A 81 -9.41 -16.78 -11.66
CA ALA A 81 -9.45 -16.83 -13.11
C ALA A 81 -8.19 -17.50 -13.67
N PHE A 82 -8.29 -18.02 -14.89
CA PHE A 82 -7.18 -18.69 -15.58
C PHE A 82 -7.31 -18.48 -17.08
N TYR A 83 -6.18 -18.51 -17.78
CA TYR A 83 -6.14 -18.40 -19.24
C TYR A 83 -6.53 -19.71 -19.90
N LYS A 84 -7.07 -19.60 -21.12
CA LYS A 84 -7.28 -20.75 -21.99
C LYS A 84 -5.91 -21.35 -22.32
N THR A 85 -5.76 -22.64 -22.08
CA THR A 85 -4.61 -23.41 -22.58
C THR A 85 -5.10 -24.48 -23.53
N GLN A 86 -4.24 -24.94 -24.43
CA GLN A 86 -4.48 -26.08 -25.29
C GLN A 86 -4.66 -27.37 -24.48
N ALA A 87 -3.89 -27.53 -23.40
CA ALA A 87 -3.92 -28.74 -22.57
C ALA A 87 -5.17 -28.85 -21.68
N CYS A 88 -5.66 -27.74 -21.13
CA CYS A 88 -6.80 -27.74 -20.20
C CYS A 88 -8.11 -27.27 -20.84
N GLY A 89 -8.04 -26.68 -22.04
CA GLY A 89 -9.18 -26.07 -22.71
C GLY A 89 -9.62 -24.75 -22.08
N SER A 90 -10.82 -24.29 -22.47
CA SER A 90 -11.46 -23.10 -21.87
C SER A 90 -12.96 -23.27 -21.80
N PRO A 91 -13.53 -23.38 -20.60
CA PRO A 91 -14.98 -23.33 -20.44
C PRO A 91 -15.46 -21.88 -20.63
N CYS A 92 -16.69 -21.69 -21.15
CA CYS A 92 -17.31 -20.35 -21.23
C CYS A 92 -17.69 -19.79 -19.84
N LYS A 93 -17.56 -20.58 -18.78
CA LYS A 93 -17.82 -20.23 -17.37
C LYS A 93 -16.74 -20.84 -16.50
N TYR A 94 -16.48 -20.24 -15.34
CA TYR A 94 -15.53 -20.79 -14.37
C TYR A 94 -15.81 -22.28 -14.10
N ASN A 95 -14.77 -23.10 -14.18
CA ASN A 95 -14.82 -24.54 -13.88
C ASN A 95 -13.62 -24.90 -13.01
N SER A 96 -13.87 -25.38 -11.79
CA SER A 96 -12.82 -25.68 -10.82
C SER A 96 -11.93 -26.85 -11.25
N THR A 97 -12.44 -27.81 -12.03
CA THR A 97 -11.66 -28.91 -12.59
C THR A 97 -10.68 -28.41 -13.65
N VAL A 98 -11.13 -27.53 -14.55
CA VAL A 98 -10.25 -26.92 -15.56
C VAL A 98 -9.20 -26.03 -14.90
N ARG A 99 -9.59 -25.22 -13.91
CA ARG A 99 -8.63 -24.42 -13.13
C ARG A 99 -7.57 -25.31 -12.46
N LYS A 100 -7.96 -26.44 -11.87
CA LYS A 100 -7.00 -27.38 -11.27
C LYS A 100 -6.03 -27.95 -12.31
N CYS A 101 -6.49 -28.21 -13.54
CA CYS A 101 -5.61 -28.56 -14.65
C CYS A 101 -4.63 -27.42 -14.93
N TYR A 102 -5.14 -26.19 -15.11
CA TYR A 102 -4.32 -25.01 -15.36
C TYR A 102 -3.27 -24.82 -14.27
N ASN A 103 -3.64 -24.89 -12.99
CA ASN A 103 -2.69 -24.70 -11.88
C ASN A 103 -1.57 -25.75 -11.85
N ARG A 104 -1.83 -26.98 -12.32
CA ARG A 104 -0.78 -28.01 -12.45
C ARG A 104 0.17 -27.73 -13.60
N ALA A 105 -0.31 -27.13 -14.70
CA ALA A 105 0.47 -26.87 -15.90
C ALA A 105 1.16 -25.48 -15.91
N CYS A 106 0.52 -24.47 -15.31
CA CYS A 106 0.86 -23.06 -15.42
C CYS A 106 1.00 -22.34 -14.06
N GLY A 107 0.74 -23.04 -12.94
CA GLY A 107 0.78 -22.44 -11.61
C GLY A 107 2.16 -21.95 -11.17
N LEU A 108 2.21 -21.17 -10.08
CA LEU A 108 3.43 -20.52 -9.59
C LEU A 108 4.61 -21.47 -9.35
N GLY A 109 4.35 -22.72 -8.97
CA GLY A 109 5.37 -23.74 -8.69
C GLY A 109 5.87 -24.53 -9.90
N VAL A 110 5.42 -24.24 -11.13
CA VAL A 110 5.83 -24.98 -12.33
C VAL A 110 7.08 -24.35 -12.94
N ALA A 111 8.16 -25.14 -13.01
CA ALA A 111 9.48 -24.68 -13.49
C ALA A 111 9.51 -24.39 -15.01
N CYS A 112 8.92 -25.28 -15.82
CA CYS A 112 8.85 -25.11 -17.28
C CYS A 112 7.38 -24.97 -17.68
N LYS A 113 6.93 -23.72 -17.84
CA LYS A 113 5.55 -23.43 -18.23
C LYS A 113 5.39 -23.51 -19.76
N PRO A 114 4.30 -24.11 -20.26
CA PRO A 114 3.90 -23.96 -21.65
C PRO A 114 3.80 -22.49 -22.10
N GLN A 115 3.98 -22.23 -23.40
CA GLN A 115 3.91 -20.87 -23.96
C GLN A 115 2.52 -20.25 -23.87
N ASP A 116 1.47 -21.05 -23.80
CA ASP A 116 0.07 -20.64 -23.75
C ASP A 116 -0.47 -20.44 -22.33
N CYS A 117 0.42 -20.37 -21.33
CA CYS A 117 0.02 -20.07 -19.95
C CYS A 117 -0.41 -18.60 -19.72
N PHE A 118 -0.22 -17.70 -20.70
CA PHE A 118 -0.56 -16.28 -20.63
C PHE A 118 -1.03 -15.73 -21.98
#